data_AF-A0A4U9D073-F1
#
_entry.id   AF-A0A4U9D073-F1
#
_cell.length_a   1.000
_cell.length_b   1.000
_cell.length_c   1.000
_cell.angle_alpha   90.00
_cell.angle_beta   90.00
_cell.angle_gamma   90.00
#
_symmetry.space_group_name_H-M   'P 1'
#
loop_
_entity.id
_entity.type
_entity.pdbx_description
1 polymer ?
#
loop_
_entity_poly.entity_id
_entity_poly.type
_entity_poly.pdbx_seq_one_letter_code
_entity_poly.pdbx_strand_id
1 'polypeptide(L)'
;MILQSHGLLSVGRTVADAFYIMYYLNRACEIQMATAQLAPLSPIHHIPAHLSQHACEQLMGVEHERQQVWQAWLRRLNRLDTAYQE
;
A
#
# COMPACT_ATOMS: atom_id res chain seq x y z
N MET A 1 2.91 -6.14 8.84
CA MET A 1 2.35 -7.33 9.51
C MET A 1 0.86 -7.40 9.26
N ILE A 2 0.35 -8.60 9.02
CA ILE A 2 -1.09 -8.90 9.02
C ILE A 2 -1.37 -9.58 10.36
N LEU A 3 -2.17 -8.94 11.21
CA LEU A 3 -2.57 -9.43 12.52
C LEU A 3 -3.85 -10.26 12.32
N GLN A 4 -3.72 -11.58 12.40
CA GLN A 4 -4.84 -12.49 12.16
C GLN A 4 -6.04 -12.13 13.05
N SER A 5 -7.21 -11.99 12.42
CA SER A 5 -8.46 -11.59 13.07
C SER A 5 -8.47 -10.20 13.73
N HIS A 6 -7.50 -9.33 13.41
CA HIS A 6 -7.40 -7.98 13.99
C HIS A 6 -7.27 -6.89 12.93
N GLY A 7 -6.25 -6.96 12.08
CA GLY A 7 -6.01 -5.90 11.10
C GLY A 7 -4.57 -5.82 10.62
N LEU A 8 -4.16 -4.62 10.21
CA LEU A 8 -2.85 -4.37 9.63
C LEU A 8 -1.99 -3.54 10.58
N LEU A 9 -0.69 -3.82 10.57
CA LEU A 9 0.31 -3.02 11.27
C LEU A 9 1.50 -2.80 10.34
N SER A 10 1.89 -1.54 10.15
CA SER A 10 3.12 -1.15 9.45
C SER A 10 3.98 -0.29 10.35
N VAL A 11 5.29 -0.34 10.10
CA VAL A 11 6.28 0.52 10.76
C VAL A 11 7.24 1.04 9.70
N GLY A 12 7.87 2.18 9.98
CA GLY A 12 8.82 2.83 9.09
C GLY A 12 9.74 3.76 9.88
N ARG A 13 10.85 4.19 9.27
CA ARG A 13 11.80 5.12 9.92
C ARG A 13 11.18 6.51 10.09
N THR A 14 10.20 6.83 9.25
CA THR A 14 9.40 8.05 9.29
C THR A 14 7.92 7.72 9.21
N VAL A 15 7.06 8.71 9.53
CA VAL A 15 5.60 8.59 9.31
C VAL A 15 5.28 8.34 7.83
N ALA A 16 6.02 8.98 6.92
CA ALA A 16 5.86 8.79 5.48
C ALA A 16 6.11 7.33 5.08
N ASP A 17 7.16 6.70 5.59
CA ASP A 17 7.47 5.28 5.31
C ASP A 17 6.37 4.36 5.84
N ALA A 18 5.97 4.55 7.11
CA ALA A 18 4.95 3.72 7.74
C ALA A 18 3.60 3.83 7.03
N PHE A 19 3.21 5.06 6.66
CA PHE A 19 1.96 5.32 5.95
C PHE A 19 2.01 4.79 4.52
N TYR A 20 3.12 4.94 3.80
CA TYR A 20 3.28 4.38 2.45
C TYR A 20 3.06 2.86 2.46
N ILE A 21 3.72 2.15 3.37
CA ILE A 21 3.55 0.70 3.52
C ILE A 21 2.10 0.36 3.89
N MET A 22 1.49 1.09 4.84
CA MET A 22 0.09 0.86 5.24
C MET A 22 -0.86 1.03 4.06
N TYR A 23 -0.72 2.12 3.30
CA TYR A 23 -1.60 2.45 2.19
C TYR A 23 -1.60 1.34 1.12
N TYR A 24 -0.41 0.90 0.70
CA TYR A 24 -0.30 -0.14 -0.32
C TYR A 24 -0.66 -1.53 0.20
N LEU A 25 -0.38 -1.84 1.47
CA LEU A 25 -0.80 -3.10 2.09
C LEU A 25 -2.34 -3.18 2.16
N ASN A 26 -3.00 -2.11 2.60
CA ASN A 26 -4.47 -2.05 2.62
C ASN A 26 -5.04 -2.18 1.20
N ARG A 27 -4.47 -1.47 0.22
CA ARG A 27 -4.91 -1.58 -1.19
C ARG A 27 -4.73 -2.99 -1.75
N ALA A 28 -3.64 -3.68 -1.40
CA ALA A 28 -3.43 -5.07 -1.81
C ALA A 28 -4.53 -5.99 -1.24
N CYS A 29 -4.92 -5.81 0.03
CA CYS A 29 -6.03 -6.53 0.64
C CYS A 29 -7.38 -6.23 -0.05
N GLU A 30 -7.67 -4.96 -0.36
CA GLU A 30 -8.87 -4.54 -1.09
C GLU A 30 -8.94 -5.23 -2.47
N ILE A 31 -7.84 -5.22 -3.22
CA ILE A 31 -7.75 -5.88 -4.53
C ILE A 31 -7.93 -7.40 -4.39
N GLN A 32 -7.29 -8.01 -3.40
CA GLN A 32 -7.41 -9.45 -3.15
C GLN A 32 -8.85 -9.84 -2.85
N MET A 33 -9.56 -9.07 -2.01
CA MET A 33 -10.97 -9.28 -1.70
C MET A 33 -11.85 -9.17 -2.95
N ALA A 34 -11.68 -8.10 -3.73
CA ALA A 34 -12.42 -7.90 -4.98
C ALA A 34 -12.18 -9.03 -5.99
N THR A 35 -10.92 -9.48 -6.10
CA THR A 35 -10.52 -10.58 -6.99
C THR A 35 -11.10 -11.91 -6.53
N ALA A 36 -11.07 -12.20 -5.22
CA ALA A 36 -11.62 -13.41 -4.64
C ALA A 36 -13.14 -13.52 -4.87
N GLN A 37 -13.86 -12.40 -4.83
CA GLN A 37 -15.29 -12.37 -5.15
C GLN A 37 -15.60 -12.74 -6.61
N LEU A 38 -14.66 -12.49 -7.53
CA LEU A 38 -14.79 -12.79 -8.95
C LEU A 38 -14.24 -14.18 -9.33
N ALA A 39 -13.56 -14.87 -8.42
CA ALA A 39 -12.93 -16.17 -8.66
C ALA A 39 -13.88 -17.27 -9.20
N PRO A 40 -15.19 -17.30 -8.86
CA PRO A 40 -16.11 -18.26 -9.48
C PRO A 40 -16.35 -18.03 -10.98
N LEU A 41 -16.13 -16.80 -11.45
CA LEU A 41 -16.37 -16.40 -12.84
C LEU A 41 -15.13 -16.48 -13.72
N SER A 42 -13.94 -16.39 -13.12
CA SER A 42 -12.66 -16.43 -13.82
C SER A 42 -11.55 -16.93 -12.88
N PRO A 43 -10.64 -17.79 -13.34
CA PRO A 43 -9.53 -18.24 -12.52
C PRO A 43 -8.61 -17.07 -12.12
N ILE A 44 -8.11 -17.13 -10.89
CA ILE A 44 -7.09 -16.18 -10.42
C ILE A 44 -5.74 -16.59 -11.01
N HIS A 45 -5.13 -15.69 -11.78
CA HIS A 45 -3.79 -15.88 -12.32
C HIS A 45 -2.74 -15.32 -11.36
N HIS A 46 -1.82 -16.17 -10.92
CA HIS A 46 -0.71 -15.76 -10.08
C HIS A 46 0.45 -15.20 -10.92
N ILE A 47 1.04 -14.11 -10.43
CA ILE A 47 2.25 -13.53 -11.03
C ILE A 47 3.42 -14.51 -10.80
N PRO A 48 4.21 -14.86 -11.82
CA PRO A 48 5.41 -15.66 -11.67
C PRO A 48 6.37 -15.08 -10.62
N ALA A 49 6.97 -15.95 -9.79
CA ALA A 49 7.79 -15.53 -8.66
C ALA A 49 8.92 -14.55 -9.04
N HIS A 50 9.61 -14.79 -10.17
CA HIS A 50 10.69 -13.91 -10.64
C HIS A 50 10.20 -12.50 -11.00
N LEU A 51 8.99 -12.36 -11.55
CA LEU A 51 8.40 -11.04 -11.84
C LEU A 51 7.96 -10.33 -10.57
N SER A 52 7.38 -11.07 -9.61
CA SER A 52 7.03 -10.51 -8.30
C SER A 52 8.26 -10.02 -7.54
N GLN A 53 9.36 -10.77 -7.61
CA GLN A 53 10.64 -10.39 -7.01
C GLN A 53 11.22 -9.15 -7.70
N HIS A 54 11.21 -9.11 -9.03
CA HIS A 54 11.69 -7.95 -9.79
C HIS A 54 10.91 -6.68 -9.46
N ALA A 55 9.57 -6.76 -9.37
CA ALA A 55 8.74 -5.62 -8.98
C ALA A 55 9.04 -5.15 -7.54
N CYS A 56 9.30 -6.09 -6.62
CA CYS A 56 9.74 -5.78 -5.27
C CYS A 56 11.06 -4.99 -5.28
N GLU A 57 12.07 -5.46 -6.03
CA GLU A 57 13.36 -4.79 -6.16
C GLU A 57 13.24 -3.39 -6.73
N GLN A 58 12.39 -3.18 -7.75
CA GLN A 58 12.12 -1.86 -8.31
C GLN A 58 11.52 -0.91 -7.25
N LEU A 59 10.53 -1.37 -6.49
CA LEU A 59 9.92 -0.57 -5.42
C LEU A 59 10.90 -0.27 -4.28
N MET A 60 11.78 -1.21 -3.95
CA MET A 60 12.85 -1.00 -2.97
C MET A 60 13.94 -0.05 -3.49
N GLY A 61 14.17 0.01 -4.81
CA GLY A 61 15.10 0.96 -5.43
C GLY A 61 14.65 2.42 -5.31
N VAL A 62 13.35 2.67 -5.12
CA VAL A 62 12.74 4.00 -5.07
C VAL A 62 12.22 4.40 -3.68
N GLU A 63 12.69 3.77 -2.59
CA GLU A 63 12.24 4.12 -1.23
C GLU A 63 12.41 5.61 -0.90
N HIS A 64 13.44 6.24 -1.43
CA HIS A 64 13.71 7.67 -1.28
C HIS A 64 12.60 8.58 -1.85
N GLU A 65 11.79 8.07 -2.78
CA GLU A 65 10.64 8.80 -3.36
C GLU A 65 9.41 8.79 -2.45
N ARG A 66 9.34 7.93 -1.42
CA ARG A 66 8.19 7.85 -0.50
C ARG A 66 7.86 9.19 0.14
N GLN A 67 8.87 10.01 0.42
CA GLN A 67 8.66 11.34 0.96
C GLN A 67 7.95 12.27 -0.03
N GLN A 68 8.23 12.15 -1.33
CA GLN A 68 7.55 12.93 -2.38
C GLN A 68 6.08 12.51 -2.49
N VAL A 69 5.81 11.19 -2.42
CA VAL A 69 4.44 10.64 -2.40
C VAL A 69 3.68 11.13 -1.17
N TRP A 70 4.33 11.15 0.00
CA TRP A 70 3.77 11.71 1.23
C TRP A 70 3.36 13.18 1.07
N GLN A 71 4.21 14.02 0.47
CA GLN A 71 3.85 15.40 0.17
C GLN A 71 2.64 15.50 -0.76
N ALA A 72 2.49 14.59 -1.73
CA ALA A 72 1.31 14.55 -2.59
C ALA A 72 0.03 14.18 -1.81
N TRP A 73 0.11 13.24 -0.89
CA TRP A 73 -1.00 12.90 0.01
C TRP A 73 -1.37 14.04 0.96
N LEU A 74 -0.39 14.75 1.53
CA LEU A 74 -0.66 15.95 2.33
C LEU A 74 -1.33 17.06 1.51
N ARG A 75 -0.90 17.30 0.26
CA ARG A 75 -1.60 18.23 -0.63
C ARG A 75 -3.04 17.82 -0.89
N ARG A 76 -3.32 16.52 -0.97
CA ARG A 76 -4.70 16.01 -1.10
C ARG A 76 -5.48 16.21 0.19
N LEU A 77 -4.90 15.89 1.34
CA LEU A 77 -5.53 16.09 2.65
C LEU A 77 -5.88 17.56 2.89
N ASN A 78 -4.94 18.47 2.61
CA ASN A 78 -5.16 19.93 2.72
C ASN A 78 -6.29 20.46 1.83
N ARG A 79 -6.64 19.77 0.74
CA ARG A 79 -7.82 20.13 -0.08
C ARG A 79 -9.13 19.61 0.51
N LEU A 80 -9.07 18.57 1.35
CA LEU A 80 -10.23 17.97 2.00
C LEU A 80 -10.52 18.67 3.33
N ASP A 81 -9.49 18.82 4.17
CA ASP A 81 -9.60 19.39 5.51
C ASP A 81 -8.20 19.78 6.03
N THR A 82 -8.09 21.00 6.56
CA THR A 82 -6.86 21.51 7.19
C THR A 82 -6.91 21.49 8.72
N ALA A 83 -8.01 21.06 9.33
CA ALA A 83 -8.19 21.06 10.80
C ALA A 83 -7.16 20.21 11.55
N TYR A 84 -6.53 19.22 10.89
CA TYR A 84 -5.48 18.39 11.50
C TYR A 84 -4.19 19.17 11.84
N GLN A 85 -4.06 20.41 11.37
CA GLN A 85 -2.89 21.26 11.58
C GLN A 85 -2.98 22.12 12.86
N GLU A 86 -4.15 22.19 13.50
CA GLU A 86 -4.41 22.90 14.76
C GLU A 86 -4.30 21.96 15.97
#